data_AF-A0A533TKY7-F1
#
_entry.id   AF-A0A533TKY7-F1
#
_cell.length_a   1.000
_cell.length_b   1.000
_cell.length_c   1.000
_cell.angle_alpha   90.00
_cell.angle_beta   90.00
_cell.angle_gamma   90.00
#
_symmetry.space_group_name_H-M   'P 1'
#
loop_
_entity.id
_entity.type
_entity.pdbx_description
1 polymer ?
#
loop_
_entity_poly.entity_id
_entity_poly.type
_entity_poly.pdbx_seq_one_letter_code
_entity_poly.pdbx_strand_id
1 'polypeptide(L)'
;MNFIEKLAIRLSITKAEIYMVSILLGFLMLGVIMKQIHSVENADILIKKAEAARYSDAEVDSLISLAAKEEAKVNDEVLGEAAAEEKGGVVEKKTKHLSPGKKVFNGTLSFNKASTLQLQKIPGIGPVMAGRLITFRTEKGGKVTQFEDFLEVKGISSKKLELLKQHFTLE
;
A
#
# COMPACT_ATOMS: atom_id res chain seq x y z
N MET A 1 -44.87 18.02 -30.26
CA MET A 1 -44.50 16.59 -30.15
C MET A 1 -43.27 16.45 -29.30
N ASN A 2 -43.40 15.74 -28.18
CA ASN A 2 -42.31 15.47 -27.26
C ASN A 2 -41.26 14.57 -27.93
N PHE A 3 -40.02 14.62 -27.46
CA PHE A 3 -38.91 13.81 -28.01
C PHE A 3 -39.24 12.31 -27.99
N ILE A 4 -39.91 11.84 -26.92
CA ILE A 4 -40.36 10.45 -26.75
C ILE A 4 -41.36 10.06 -27.84
N GLU A 5 -42.24 10.96 -28.27
CA GLU A 5 -43.23 10.69 -29.31
C GLU A 5 -42.60 10.60 -30.69
N LYS A 6 -41.61 11.46 -30.97
CA LYS A 6 -40.81 11.38 -32.20
C LYS A 6 -40.05 10.06 -32.27
N LEU A 7 -39.52 9.60 -31.13
CA LEU A 7 -38.78 8.35 -31.02
C LEU A 7 -39.71 7.13 -31.18
N ALA A 8 -40.90 7.16 -30.57
CA ALA A 8 -41.93 6.13 -30.72
C ALA A 8 -42.34 5.93 -32.18
N ILE A 9 -42.60 7.02 -32.89
CA ILE A 9 -43.01 6.98 -34.30
C ILE A 9 -41.86 6.49 -35.19
N ARG A 10 -40.62 6.97 -34.96
CA ARG A 10 -39.46 6.56 -35.76
C ARG A 10 -39.08 5.08 -35.60
N LEU A 11 -39.21 4.55 -34.39
CA LEU A 11 -38.86 3.15 -34.10
C LEU A 11 -40.08 2.21 -34.20
N SER A 12 -41.26 2.72 -34.55
CA SER A 12 -42.51 1.93 -34.62
C SER A 12 -42.81 1.16 -33.33
N ILE A 13 -42.52 1.78 -32.18
CA ILE A 13 -42.61 1.20 -30.83
C ILE A 13 -43.57 2.02 -29.96
N THR A 14 -44.19 1.41 -28.94
CA THR A 14 -45.14 2.11 -28.06
C THR A 14 -44.43 3.08 -27.09
N LYS A 15 -45.17 4.10 -26.60
CA LYS A 15 -44.62 5.05 -25.60
C LYS A 15 -44.16 4.32 -24.33
N ALA A 16 -44.91 3.29 -23.91
CA ALA A 16 -44.61 2.50 -22.72
C ALA A 16 -43.27 1.76 -22.82
N GLU A 17 -42.98 1.17 -23.98
CA GLU A 17 -41.70 0.49 -24.25
C GLU A 17 -40.51 1.45 -24.18
N ILE A 18 -40.62 2.66 -24.73
CA ILE A 18 -39.54 3.66 -24.62
C ILE A 18 -39.30 4.06 -23.17
N TYR A 19 -40.35 4.21 -22.36
CA TYR A 19 -40.17 4.46 -20.93
C TYR A 19 -39.44 3.30 -20.25
N MET A 20 -39.83 2.04 -20.51
CA MET A 20 -39.16 0.87 -19.95
C MET A 20 -37.67 0.83 -20.33
N VAL A 21 -37.34 1.08 -21.60
CA VAL A 21 -35.95 1.12 -22.07
C VAL A 21 -35.18 2.28 -21.44
N SER A 22 -35.79 3.46 -21.32
CA SER A 22 -35.15 4.62 -20.71
C SER A 22 -34.87 4.43 -19.22
N ILE A 23 -35.79 3.78 -18.49
CA ILE A 23 -35.63 3.43 -17.08
C ILE A 23 -34.51 2.41 -16.92
N LEU A 24 -34.46 1.39 -17.79
CA LEU A 24 -33.40 0.38 -17.79
C LEU A 24 -32.02 1.00 -18.04
N LEU A 25 -31.90 1.88 -19.05
CA LEU A 25 -30.66 2.63 -19.32
C LEU A 25 -30.29 3.54 -18.16
N GLY A 26 -31.28 4.14 -17.49
CA GLY A 26 -31.10 4.96 -16.30
C GLY A 26 -30.48 4.17 -15.15
N PHE A 27 -31.02 3.00 -14.82
CA PHE A 27 -30.44 2.11 -13.80
C PHE A 27 -29.04 1.61 -14.18
N LEU A 28 -28.80 1.30 -15.45
CA LEU A 28 -27.48 0.91 -15.95
C LEU A 28 -26.46 2.05 -15.75
N MET A 29 -26.81 3.27 -16.15
CA MET A 29 -25.98 4.45 -15.94
C MET A 29 -25.77 4.75 -14.45
N LEU A 30 -26.82 4.65 -13.63
CA LEU A 30 -26.74 4.80 -12.18
C LEU A 30 -25.78 3.78 -11.57
N GLY A 31 -25.82 2.52 -12.02
CA GLY A 31 -24.91 1.47 -11.59
C GLY A 31 -23.45 1.76 -11.95
N VAL A 32 -23.19 2.32 -13.15
CA VAL A 32 -21.85 2.75 -13.56
C VAL A 32 -21.36 3.92 -12.70
N ILE A 33 -22.22 4.89 -12.41
CA ILE A 33 -21.90 6.04 -11.54
C ILE A 33 -21.60 5.56 -10.12
N MET A 34 -22.43 4.68 -9.56
CA MET A 34 -22.19 4.05 -8.25
C MET A 34 -20.85 3.32 -8.20
N LYS A 35 -20.52 2.53 -9.24
CA LYS A 35 -19.23 1.86 -9.37
C LYS A 35 -18.05 2.84 -9.39
N GLN A 36 -18.21 4.00 -10.04
CA GLN A 36 -17.19 5.03 -10.11
C GLN A 36 -16.98 5.73 -8.75
N ILE A 37 -18.06 6.00 -8.02
CA ILE A 37 -18.01 6.64 -6.69
C ILE A 37 -17.44 5.69 -5.64
N HIS A 38 -17.82 4.41 -5.65
CA HIS A 38 -17.34 3.42 -4.67
C HIS A 38 -15.83 3.11 -4.81
N SER A 39 -15.20 3.51 -5.92
CA SER A 39 -13.73 3.49 -6.06
C SER A 39 -13.03 4.50 -5.13
N VAL A 40 -13.76 5.45 -4.53
CA VAL A 40 -13.23 6.52 -3.68
C VAL A 40 -13.23 6.16 -2.18
N GLU A 41 -14.08 5.23 -1.74
CA GLU A 41 -14.20 4.85 -0.32
C GLU A 41 -13.00 4.04 0.21
N ASN A 42 -12.17 3.51 -0.68
CA ASN A 42 -10.92 2.84 -0.30
C ASN A 42 -9.86 3.79 0.26
N ALA A 43 -10.03 5.12 0.14
CA ALA A 43 -9.07 6.08 0.68
C ALA A 43 -9.23 6.29 2.19
N ASP A 44 -10.45 6.36 2.70
CA ASP A 44 -10.71 6.75 4.10
C ASP A 44 -10.42 5.62 5.09
N ILE A 45 -10.66 4.36 4.69
CA ILE A 45 -10.37 3.17 5.50
C ILE A 45 -8.86 2.98 5.68
N LEU A 46 -8.07 3.35 4.67
CA LEU A 46 -6.61 3.25 4.73
C LEU A 46 -5.99 4.32 5.62
N ILE A 47 -6.56 5.52 5.68
CA ILE A 47 -6.11 6.59 6.56
C ILE A 47 -6.37 6.20 8.03
N LYS A 48 -7.58 5.72 8.34
CA LYS A 48 -7.93 5.31 9.70
C LYS A 48 -7.12 4.11 10.21
N LYS A 49 -6.78 3.17 9.32
CA LYS A 49 -5.91 2.02 9.64
C LYS A 49 -4.43 2.41 9.75
N ALA A 50 -3.98 3.38 8.95
CA ALA A 50 -2.62 3.91 9.03
C ALA A 50 -2.39 4.74 10.30
N GLU A 51 -3.42 5.45 10.77
CA GLU A 51 -3.38 6.25 12.00
C GLU A 51 -3.47 5.36 13.25
N ALA A 52 -4.33 4.33 13.25
CA ALA A 52 -4.36 3.33 14.33
C ALA A 52 -3.06 2.50 14.43
N ALA A 53 -2.34 2.31 13.33
CA ALA A 53 -1.02 1.67 13.34
C ALA A 53 0.13 2.62 13.75
N ARG A 54 -0.12 3.94 13.80
CA ARG A 54 0.87 4.96 14.22
C ARG A 54 0.90 5.17 15.73
N TYR A 55 -0.13 4.71 16.44
CA TYR A 55 -0.20 4.73 17.89
C TYR A 55 -0.41 3.29 18.38
N SER A 56 0.69 2.53 18.43
CA SER A 56 0.69 1.25 19.15
C SER A 56 0.72 1.57 20.64
N ASP A 57 -0.39 1.32 21.34
CA ASP A 57 -0.51 1.54 22.80
C ASP A 57 0.66 0.92 23.58
N ALA A 58 1.29 -0.14 23.07
CA ALA A 58 2.42 -0.82 23.69
C ALA A 58 3.74 -0.01 23.68
N GLU A 59 3.99 0.82 22.66
CA GLU A 59 5.17 1.70 22.63
C GLU A 59 5.00 2.91 23.56
N VAL A 60 3.76 3.41 23.67
CA VAL A 60 3.43 4.53 24.56
C VAL A 60 3.58 4.11 26.03
N ASP A 61 3.15 2.90 26.40
CA ASP A 61 3.27 2.37 27.76
C ASP A 61 4.75 2.19 28.18
N SER A 62 5.61 1.79 27.22
CA SER A 62 7.06 1.70 27.46
C SER A 62 7.69 3.07 27.68
N LEU A 63 7.30 4.09 26.91
CA LEU A 63 7.80 5.46 27.06
C LEU A 63 7.33 6.11 28.38
N ILE A 64 6.09 5.87 28.80
CA ILE A 64 5.56 6.34 30.08
C ILE A 64 6.32 5.67 31.23
N SER A 65 6.61 4.37 31.12
CA SER A 65 7.40 3.65 32.14
C SER A 65 8.86 4.12 32.21
N LEU A 66 9.46 4.49 31.08
CA LEU A 66 10.83 5.02 30.99
C LEU A 66 10.91 6.44 31.56
N ALA A 67 9.96 7.30 31.23
CA ALA A 67 9.86 8.65 31.77
C ALA A 67 9.59 8.62 33.29
N ALA A 68 8.69 7.76 33.75
CA ALA A 68 8.44 7.56 35.19
C ALA A 68 9.69 7.03 35.92
N LYS A 69 10.53 6.22 35.24
CA LYS A 69 11.79 5.70 35.78
C LYS A 69 12.91 6.75 35.76
N GLU A 70 12.91 7.68 34.82
CA GLU A 70 13.79 8.86 34.81
C GLU A 70 13.38 9.86 35.90
N GLU A 71 12.09 10.16 36.05
CA GLU A 71 11.59 11.04 37.13
C GLU A 71 11.83 10.43 38.53
N ALA A 72 11.72 9.11 38.68
CA ALA A 72 12.07 8.43 39.93
C ALA A 72 13.58 8.44 40.22
N LYS A 73 14.45 8.52 39.20
CA LYS A 73 15.91 8.65 39.38
C LYS A 73 16.33 10.08 39.72
N VAL A 74 15.62 11.09 39.21
CA VAL A 74 15.96 12.51 39.46
C VAL A 74 15.69 12.92 40.91
N ASN A 75 14.84 12.22 41.65
CA ASN A 75 14.55 12.55 43.05
C ASN A 75 15.55 11.96 44.06
N ASP A 76 16.41 11.02 43.67
CA ASP A 76 17.38 10.36 44.57
C ASP A 76 18.84 10.81 44.36
N GLU A 77 19.18 11.50 43.26
CA GLU A 77 20.57 11.88 42.93
C GLU A 77 21.04 13.26 43.44
N VAL A 78 20.30 13.93 44.34
CA VAL A 78 20.76 15.19 44.97
C VAL A 78 21.49 14.99 46.31
N LEU A 79 21.72 13.76 46.77
CA LEU A 79 22.55 13.50 47.96
C LEU A 79 23.52 12.34 47.70
N GLY A 80 24.79 12.66 47.40
CA GLY A 80 25.85 11.66 47.52
C GLY A 80 26.99 11.80 46.52
N GLU A 81 27.70 12.91 46.61
CA GLU A 81 29.05 13.02 46.08
C GLU A 81 29.96 11.98 46.76
N ALA A 82 30.51 11.02 46.01
CA ALA A 82 31.91 10.57 46.07
C ALA A 82 32.13 9.16 45.47
N ALA A 83 33.20 9.10 44.67
CA ALA A 83 34.11 7.96 44.44
C ALA A 83 33.92 7.04 43.21
N ALA A 84 34.94 7.16 42.32
CA ALA A 84 35.70 6.09 41.66
C ALA A 84 35.20 5.48 40.33
N GLU A 85 35.78 6.02 39.25
CA GLU A 85 36.51 5.35 38.14
C GLU A 85 36.11 3.97 37.54
N GLU A 86 36.10 3.98 36.20
CA GLU A 86 36.74 3.01 35.27
C GLU A 86 36.15 1.58 35.08
N LYS A 87 35.46 1.34 33.93
CA LYS A 87 35.95 0.54 32.76
C LYS A 87 34.84 -0.10 31.90
N GLY A 88 34.92 0.17 30.60
CA GLY A 88 34.89 -0.84 29.52
C GLY A 88 33.58 -1.56 29.16
N GLY A 89 33.16 -1.46 27.88
CA GLY A 89 32.25 -2.45 27.29
C GLY A 89 31.36 -1.96 26.14
N VAL A 90 31.92 -1.93 24.93
CA VAL A 90 31.25 -1.68 23.63
C VAL A 90 30.19 -2.76 23.34
N VAL A 91 28.98 -2.38 22.87
CA VAL A 91 28.33 -2.92 21.65
C VAL A 91 27.25 -1.95 21.14
N GLU A 92 27.31 -1.74 19.83
CA GLU A 92 26.57 -0.84 18.96
C GLU A 92 25.09 -1.22 18.73
N LYS A 93 24.22 -0.22 18.51
CA LYS A 93 23.45 -0.14 17.24
C LYS A 93 22.94 1.28 16.97
N LYS A 94 23.69 1.97 16.13
CA LYS A 94 23.38 3.29 15.57
C LYS A 94 22.30 3.15 14.49
N THR A 95 21.02 3.35 14.84
CA THR A 95 19.95 3.54 13.83
C THR A 95 20.03 4.96 13.29
N LYS A 96 20.93 5.16 12.32
CA LYS A 96 21.00 6.38 11.52
C LYS A 96 19.71 6.48 10.69
N HIS A 97 18.76 7.27 11.14
CA HIS A 97 17.64 7.76 10.34
C HIS A 97 18.19 8.47 9.11
N LEU A 98 18.03 7.85 7.93
CA LEU A 98 18.21 8.51 6.65
C LEU A 98 16.83 8.73 6.03
N SER A 99 16.48 10.01 5.90
CA SER A 99 15.36 10.54 5.12
C SER A 99 15.26 9.90 3.72
N PRO A 100 14.06 9.85 3.12
CA PRO A 100 13.82 9.12 1.88
C PRO A 100 14.31 9.95 0.68
N GLY A 101 15.63 9.98 0.48
CA GLY A 101 16.18 10.26 -0.84
C GLY A 101 15.84 9.08 -1.75
N LYS A 102 15.10 9.34 -2.83
CA LYS A 102 14.80 8.39 -3.91
C LYS A 102 16.10 7.90 -4.55
N LYS A 103 16.80 6.98 -3.89
CA LYS A 103 17.92 6.24 -4.46
C LYS A 103 17.33 5.20 -5.39
N VAL A 104 17.45 5.47 -6.69
CA VAL A 104 17.19 4.49 -7.74
C VAL A 104 18.06 3.28 -7.43
N PHE A 105 17.46 2.09 -7.35
CA PHE A 105 18.20 0.87 -7.05
C PHE A 105 18.86 0.39 -8.34
N ASN A 106 20.19 0.48 -8.41
CA ASN A 106 20.99 0.04 -9.56
C ASN A 106 21.47 -1.42 -9.45
N GLY A 107 20.97 -2.17 -8.46
CA GLY A 107 21.34 -3.57 -8.24
C GLY A 107 20.28 -4.55 -8.72
N THR A 108 20.55 -5.83 -8.50
CA THR A 108 19.61 -6.94 -8.69
C THR A 108 18.95 -7.30 -7.36
N LEU A 109 17.63 -7.44 -7.34
CA LEU A 109 16.84 -7.74 -6.13
C LEU A 109 16.19 -9.13 -6.24
N SER A 110 16.37 -9.97 -5.23
CA SER A 110 15.66 -11.26 -5.16
C SER A 110 14.16 -11.02 -4.94
N PHE A 111 13.32 -11.40 -5.91
CA PHE A 111 11.87 -11.20 -5.85
C PHE A 111 11.20 -11.98 -4.70
N ASN A 112 11.60 -13.23 -4.51
CA ASN A 112 10.99 -14.10 -3.50
C ASN A 112 11.23 -13.61 -2.06
N LYS A 113 12.33 -12.86 -1.83
CA LYS A 113 12.70 -12.31 -0.53
C LYS A 113 12.39 -10.81 -0.40
N ALA A 114 12.05 -10.14 -1.50
CA ALA A 114 11.82 -8.71 -1.53
C ALA A 114 10.63 -8.29 -0.65
N SER A 115 10.79 -7.18 0.06
CA SER A 115 9.70 -6.49 0.75
C SER A 115 8.98 -5.49 -0.18
N THR A 116 7.77 -5.09 0.19
CA THR A 116 6.96 -4.11 -0.56
C THR A 116 7.73 -2.81 -0.83
N LEU A 117 8.49 -2.33 0.15
CA LEU A 117 9.30 -1.10 0.02
C LEU A 117 10.51 -1.29 -0.90
N GLN A 118 11.09 -2.50 -0.95
CA GLN A 118 12.19 -2.79 -1.87
C GLN A 118 11.72 -2.89 -3.31
N LEU A 119 10.56 -3.52 -3.55
CA LEU A 119 9.95 -3.59 -4.88
C LEU A 119 9.63 -2.19 -5.44
N GLN A 120 9.20 -1.25 -4.59
CA GLN A 120 8.92 0.14 -4.98
C GLN A 120 10.16 0.93 -5.43
N LYS A 121 11.38 0.45 -5.16
CA LYS A 121 12.61 1.12 -5.61
C LYS A 121 12.92 0.85 -7.09
N ILE A 122 12.24 -0.13 -7.70
CA ILE A 122 12.43 -0.49 -9.09
C ILE A 122 11.65 0.47 -9.99
N PRO A 123 12.27 1.00 -11.06
CA PRO A 123 11.59 1.90 -11.99
C PRO A 123 10.35 1.21 -12.59
N GLY A 124 9.22 1.92 -12.56
CA GLY A 124 7.94 1.40 -13.07
C GLY A 124 7.13 0.56 -12.09
N ILE A 125 7.64 0.31 -10.87
CA ILE A 125 6.89 -0.35 -9.79
C ILE A 125 6.47 0.68 -8.74
N GLY A 126 5.20 1.08 -8.78
CA GLY A 126 4.59 1.91 -7.73
C GLY A 126 4.04 1.09 -6.55
N PRO A 127 3.49 1.75 -5.52
CA PRO A 127 2.95 1.08 -4.32
C PRO A 127 1.83 0.08 -4.66
N VAL A 128 0.95 0.43 -5.60
CA VAL A 128 -0.13 -0.46 -6.07
C VAL A 128 0.44 -1.71 -6.76
N MET A 129 1.47 -1.53 -7.58
CA MET A 129 2.09 -2.63 -8.31
C MET A 129 2.85 -3.55 -7.35
N ALA A 130 3.63 -2.98 -6.43
CA ALA A 130 4.33 -3.73 -5.39
C ALA A 130 3.36 -4.57 -4.54
N GLY A 131 2.20 -4.02 -4.17
CA GLY A 131 1.14 -4.77 -3.48
C GLY A 131 0.66 -5.97 -4.29
N ARG A 132 0.36 -5.77 -5.59
CA ARG A 132 -0.06 -6.86 -6.48
C ARG A 132 0.98 -7.96 -6.62
N LEU A 133 2.26 -7.62 -6.75
CA LEU A 133 3.33 -8.62 -6.83
C LEU A 133 3.43 -9.46 -5.54
N ILE A 134 3.23 -8.86 -4.36
CA ILE A 134 3.21 -9.60 -3.09
C ILE A 134 2.00 -10.52 -3.00
N THR A 135 0.80 -10.03 -3.36
CA THR A 135 -0.41 -10.86 -3.41
C THR A 135 -0.20 -12.05 -4.35
N PHE A 136 0.31 -11.79 -5.55
CA PHE A 136 0.63 -12.81 -6.54
C PHE A 136 1.64 -13.85 -6.02
N ARG A 137 2.70 -13.40 -5.32
CA ARG A 137 3.66 -14.31 -4.69
C ARG A 137 2.96 -15.23 -3.68
N THR A 138 2.04 -14.70 -2.88
CA THR A 138 1.25 -15.49 -1.92
C THR A 138 0.32 -16.47 -2.63
N GLU A 139 -0.36 -16.05 -3.70
CA GLU A 139 -1.25 -16.90 -4.50
C GLU A 139 -0.52 -18.06 -5.16
N LYS A 140 0.72 -17.86 -5.62
CA LYS A 140 1.59 -18.90 -6.20
C LYS A 140 2.26 -19.81 -5.16
N GLY A 141 1.90 -19.71 -3.88
CA GLY A 141 2.47 -20.56 -2.82
C GLY A 141 3.77 -20.03 -2.21
N GLY A 142 4.01 -18.72 -2.30
CA GLY A 142 5.09 -18.00 -1.62
C GLY A 142 6.38 -17.89 -2.42
N LYS A 143 6.50 -18.58 -3.57
CA LYS A 143 7.68 -18.53 -4.43
C LYS A 143 7.28 -18.45 -5.90
N VAL A 144 8.07 -17.73 -6.67
CA VAL A 144 7.96 -17.63 -8.12
C VAL A 144 9.25 -18.20 -8.72
N THR A 145 9.11 -19.13 -9.66
CA THR A 145 10.22 -19.86 -10.29
C THR A 145 10.42 -19.46 -11.74
N GLN A 146 9.37 -18.94 -12.41
CA GLN A 146 9.45 -18.48 -13.79
C GLN A 146 9.11 -17.00 -13.89
N PHE A 147 9.80 -16.29 -14.77
CA PHE A 147 9.49 -14.88 -15.02
C PHE A 147 8.17 -14.73 -15.79
N GLU A 148 7.82 -15.72 -16.62
CA GLU A 148 6.62 -15.73 -17.42
C GLU A 148 5.35 -15.70 -16.54
N ASP A 149 5.42 -16.22 -15.31
CA ASP A 149 4.32 -16.15 -14.34
C ASP A 149 3.94 -14.68 -14.00
N PHE A 150 4.87 -13.73 -14.09
CA PHE A 150 4.56 -12.31 -13.83
C PHE A 150 3.55 -11.73 -14.84
N LEU A 151 3.33 -12.35 -16.00
CA LEU A 151 2.30 -11.94 -16.96
C LEU A 151 0.87 -12.16 -16.42
N GLU A 152 0.69 -13.05 -15.44
CA GLU A 152 -0.59 -13.24 -14.77
C GLU A 152 -0.96 -12.03 -13.89
N VAL A 153 0.03 -11.25 -13.47
CA VAL A 153 -0.19 -10.06 -12.64
C VAL A 153 -0.81 -8.93 -13.47
N LYS A 154 -2.03 -8.55 -13.11
CA LYS A 154 -2.78 -7.47 -13.77
C LYS A 154 -1.96 -6.17 -13.83
N GLY A 155 -1.61 -5.77 -15.05
CA GLY A 155 -0.88 -4.53 -15.34
C GLY A 155 0.62 -4.72 -15.61
N ILE A 156 1.10 -5.96 -15.66
CA ILE A 156 2.39 -6.33 -16.25
C ILE A 156 2.16 -6.69 -17.72
N SER A 157 2.89 -6.03 -18.61
CA SER A 157 2.93 -6.33 -20.05
C SER A 157 4.33 -6.85 -20.41
N SER A 158 4.51 -7.37 -21.62
CA SER A 158 5.83 -7.82 -22.12
C SER A 158 6.94 -6.79 -21.90
N LYS A 159 6.69 -5.51 -22.19
CA LYS A 159 7.64 -4.42 -21.93
C LYS A 159 8.02 -4.28 -20.46
N LYS A 160 7.06 -4.43 -19.56
CA LYS A 160 7.33 -4.37 -18.12
C LYS A 160 8.06 -5.62 -17.65
N LEU A 161 7.72 -6.78 -18.19
CA LEU A 161 8.41 -8.03 -17.88
C LEU A 161 9.91 -7.94 -18.19
N GLU A 162 10.29 -7.35 -19.32
CA GLU A 162 11.69 -7.11 -19.67
C GLU A 162 12.42 -6.25 -18.62
N LEU A 163 11.79 -5.17 -18.16
CA LEU A 163 12.32 -4.34 -17.07
C LEU A 163 12.49 -5.14 -15.77
N LEU A 164 11.54 -6.01 -15.46
CA LEU A 164 11.61 -6.86 -14.27
C LEU A 164 12.75 -7.88 -14.40
N LYS A 165 12.97 -8.48 -15.57
CA LYS A 165 14.08 -9.41 -15.83
C LYS A 165 15.45 -8.76 -15.65
N GLN A 166 15.57 -7.45 -15.88
CA GLN A 166 16.82 -6.71 -15.67
C GLN A 166 17.12 -6.43 -14.19
N HIS A 167 16.07 -6.30 -13.37
CA HIS A 167 16.20 -5.85 -11.97
C HIS A 167 15.93 -6.95 -10.94
N PHE A 168 15.34 -8.08 -11.32
CA PHE A 168 14.98 -9.16 -10.42
C PHE A 168 15.75 -10.46 -10.66
N THR A 169 16.05 -11.14 -9.56
CA THR A 169 16.44 -12.55 -9.52
C THR A 169 15.38 -13.39 -8.83
N LEU A 170 15.25 -14.64 -9.30
CA LEU A 170 14.40 -15.67 -8.70
C LEU A 170 15.32 -16.63 -7.93
N GLU A 171 15.64 -16.27 -6.70
CA GLU A 171 16.38 -17.12 -5.73
C GLU A 171 15.50 -17.52 -4.55
#